data_AF-A0A1V5GRL0-F1
#
_entry.id   AF-A0A1V5GRL0-F1
#
_cell.length_a   1.000
_cell.length_b   1.000
_cell.length_c   1.000
_cell.angle_alpha   90.00
_cell.angle_beta   90.00
_cell.angle_gamma   90.00
#
_symmetry.space_group_name_H-M   'P 1'
#
loop_
_entity.id
_entity.type
_entity.pdbx_description
1 polymer ?
#
loop_
_entity_poly.entity_id
_entity_poly.type
_entity_poly.pdbx_seq_one_letter_code
_entity_poly.pdbx_strand_id
1 'polypeptide(L)'
;MKLSQRLLSAVLSCAFIGSAVVSSGAFAADDESIATLPSDIYDITEEAESKEEIEEEATVEATEAQAEDGVTQVSETEAESTTEAAMGAVMAFAEAAAETPFNVFAIYNAHQGYLDRLKDSANLYRRADGIDVSEWQHEIDWQKVKDAGVDFAIIRAGYGKVISQKDPYFETNVEQAQALGIDTGTYWYSYATTVEAAQREAEVCYEVIKNYDFTYPVYFDIEDACQNRLSVAEVSAIIETFCNYIESKGYHVGLYSYVNFLNTKVYSSLLDKYDIWVANFNVDVPNYNSDYGIWQYSDSGHIDGINGVVDLNHAYVNYPFVVSPKTYDPEKYPNTSSEPSYPEVQVNKGIANGIDVSEWQKSIDWNKVKADGVDYAIIRAGYGKLLSQKDVYFDQNMKAAEEAGLGRGVYWYSYATTPEAAKQEAETCLEVIKGYKLEYPVYFDVEDAVIAKLSTAEVTAITDAFCSVLEKEGYFVGITSYTNFLNTKLDSSLFKKYTVWVAHYNVNRPSFNKGYGMWQYTSTGSVNGINGNVDRDYLYTDYPSIIKDVHLNGY
;
A
#
# COMPACT_ATOMS: atom_id res chain seq x y z
N MET A 1 -53.97 -34.24 -12.77
CA MET A 1 -53.46 -34.51 -11.39
C MET A 1 -53.19 -33.14 -10.76
N LYS A 2 -54.18 -32.57 -10.06
CA LYS A 2 -54.34 -32.54 -8.57
C LYS A 2 -53.19 -31.76 -7.89
N LEU A 3 -53.34 -30.73 -7.03
CA LEU A 3 -54.41 -30.03 -6.29
C LEU A 3 -53.70 -28.73 -5.75
N SER A 4 -54.14 -27.48 -5.94
CA SER A 4 -55.13 -26.64 -5.21
C SER A 4 -54.82 -26.18 -3.76
N GLN A 5 -55.10 -24.88 -3.50
CA GLN A 5 -55.44 -24.13 -2.26
C GLN A 5 -54.37 -23.08 -1.86
N ARG A 6 -54.55 -21.73 -1.82
CA ARG A 6 -55.63 -20.76 -1.47
C ARG A 6 -56.18 -20.85 -0.05
N LEU A 7 -55.99 -19.77 0.74
CA LEU A 7 -56.98 -18.92 1.45
C LEU A 7 -56.25 -18.12 2.57
N LEU A 8 -56.24 -16.77 2.51
CA LEU A 8 -57.18 -15.78 3.12
C LEU A 8 -56.90 -15.57 4.63
N SER A 9 -56.99 -14.38 5.24
CA SER A 9 -57.82 -13.17 5.09
C SER A 9 -57.31 -12.15 6.15
N ALA A 10 -57.59 -10.84 6.23
CA ALA A 10 -58.67 -9.97 5.75
C ALA A 10 -58.24 -8.50 6.07
N VAL A 11 -58.40 -7.46 5.22
CA VAL A 11 -59.62 -6.64 4.89
C VAL A 11 -59.81 -5.47 5.90
N LEU A 12 -60.13 -4.18 5.61
CA LEU A 12 -61.05 -3.48 4.67
C LEU A 12 -60.70 -1.94 4.68
N SER A 13 -60.53 -1.24 3.54
CA SER A 13 -61.44 -0.24 2.86
C SER A 13 -61.60 1.15 3.54
N CYS A 14 -61.74 2.32 2.88
CA CYS A 14 -62.48 2.79 1.67
C CYS A 14 -61.77 4.04 1.06
N ALA A 15 -61.61 4.28 -0.25
CA ALA A 15 -62.58 4.78 -1.27
C ALA A 15 -63.22 6.16 -0.93
N PHE A 16 -63.34 7.22 -1.76
CA PHE A 16 -63.16 7.50 -3.21
C PHE A 16 -63.49 9.02 -3.47
N ILE A 17 -63.28 9.53 -4.71
CA ILE A 17 -63.81 10.77 -5.38
C ILE A 17 -63.23 12.14 -4.93
N GLY A 18 -62.84 13.14 -5.75
CA GLY A 18 -62.79 13.37 -7.20
C GLY A 18 -62.82 14.90 -7.51
N SER A 19 -62.05 15.30 -8.53
CA SER A 19 -62.21 16.45 -9.46
C SER A 19 -62.29 17.94 -9.01
N ALA A 20 -61.35 18.71 -9.58
CA ALA A 20 -61.52 19.95 -10.38
C ALA A 20 -61.90 21.28 -9.67
N VAL A 21 -61.54 22.53 -10.06
CA VAL A 21 -60.73 23.20 -11.11
C VAL A 21 -60.76 24.74 -10.77
N VAL A 22 -59.83 25.52 -11.35
CA VAL A 22 -59.84 27.00 -11.60
C VAL A 22 -59.27 28.00 -10.57
N SER A 23 -58.15 28.64 -11.00
CA SER A 23 -57.76 30.09 -11.05
C SER A 23 -58.09 31.04 -9.89
N SER A 24 -57.41 32.16 -9.64
CA SER A 24 -56.52 33.04 -10.42
C SER A 24 -55.98 34.12 -9.46
N GLY A 25 -54.95 34.86 -9.87
CA GLY A 25 -54.73 36.22 -9.38
C GLY A 25 -53.30 36.51 -8.90
N ALA A 26 -52.44 36.89 -9.84
CA ALA A 26 -51.19 37.57 -9.56
C ALA A 26 -51.44 39.04 -9.16
N PHE A 27 -50.58 39.62 -8.32
CA PHE A 27 -49.92 40.91 -8.58
C PHE A 27 -48.74 41.14 -7.62
N ALA A 28 -47.70 41.76 -8.17
CA ALA A 28 -46.36 42.06 -7.63
C ALA A 28 -46.38 43.05 -6.43
N ALA A 29 -45.32 43.37 -5.70
CA ALA A 29 -43.89 43.44 -6.04
C ALA A 29 -43.01 43.59 -4.77
N ASP A 30 -41.69 43.50 -4.99
CA ASP A 30 -40.57 44.13 -4.28
C ASP A 30 -39.93 43.44 -3.05
N ASP A 31 -38.75 42.85 -3.32
CA ASP A 31 -37.42 43.26 -2.83
C ASP A 31 -36.57 42.22 -2.06
N GLU A 32 -35.31 42.14 -2.50
CA GLU A 32 -34.10 41.48 -1.97
C GLU A 32 -34.19 40.23 -1.06
N SER A 33 -33.73 39.07 -1.56
CA SER A 33 -32.69 38.25 -0.91
C SER A 33 -32.28 37.03 -1.76
N ILE A 34 -30.97 36.91 -1.97
CA ILE A 34 -30.30 35.73 -2.55
C ILE A 34 -30.29 34.66 -1.46
N ALA A 35 -31.05 33.57 -1.64
CA ALA A 35 -30.99 32.39 -0.80
C ALA A 35 -29.96 31.40 -1.39
N THR A 36 -28.81 31.38 -0.73
CA THR A 36 -27.79 30.33 -0.80
C THR A 36 -28.36 28.99 -0.33
N LEU A 37 -27.90 27.92 -0.98
CA LEU A 37 -28.15 26.53 -0.61
C LEU A 37 -27.54 26.24 0.78
N PRO A 38 -28.24 25.52 1.69
CA PRO A 38 -27.68 25.20 2.99
C PRO A 38 -26.66 24.05 2.88
N SER A 39 -25.42 24.37 3.24
CA SER A 39 -24.38 23.46 3.72
C SER A 39 -24.77 22.98 5.11
N ASP A 40 -25.10 21.70 5.29
CA ASP A 40 -25.16 21.05 6.61
C ASP A 40 -25.17 19.52 6.43
N ILE A 41 -23.98 18.92 6.35
CA ILE A 41 -23.75 17.52 6.80
C ILE A 41 -22.38 17.50 7.48
N TYR A 42 -22.34 18.02 8.72
CA TYR A 42 -21.31 17.66 9.70
C TYR A 42 -22.05 16.96 10.84
N ASP A 43 -21.88 15.64 10.92
CA ASP A 43 -22.34 14.85 12.06
C ASP A 43 -21.20 14.82 13.08
N ILE A 44 -21.34 15.67 14.11
CA ILE A 44 -20.45 15.74 15.25
C ILE A 44 -21.13 14.91 16.35
N THR A 45 -20.64 13.70 16.59
CA THR A 45 -20.87 13.02 17.87
C THR A 45 -19.64 13.25 18.73
N GLU A 46 -19.64 14.38 19.45
CA GLU A 46 -18.79 14.58 20.63
C GLU A 46 -19.34 13.69 21.76
N GLU A 47 -18.70 12.56 22.03
CA GLU A 47 -18.64 12.03 23.39
C GLU A 47 -17.24 12.34 23.94
N ALA A 48 -17.13 13.52 24.58
CA ALA A 48 -15.93 13.92 25.29
C ALA A 48 -15.78 13.08 26.57
N GLU A 49 -14.67 12.34 26.67
CA GLU A 49 -14.26 11.71 27.93
C GLU A 49 -13.92 12.81 28.97
N SER A 50 -14.59 12.76 30.11
CA SER A 50 -14.47 13.78 31.18
C SER A 50 -13.20 13.60 32.00
N LYS A 51 -12.40 14.68 32.08
CA LYS A 51 -11.14 14.85 32.81
C LYS A 51 -11.22 14.56 34.32
N GLU A 52 -10.17 13.92 34.86
CA GLU A 52 -9.69 14.15 36.23
C GLU A 52 -8.33 14.87 36.18
N GLU A 53 -8.19 15.97 36.94
CA GLU A 53 -6.95 16.75 37.13
C GLU A 53 -6.13 16.18 38.30
N ILE A 54 -4.82 16.04 38.13
CA ILE A 54 -3.86 15.90 39.24
C ILE A 54 -2.63 16.78 38.96
N GLU A 55 -2.42 17.78 39.81
CA GLU A 55 -1.19 18.56 39.98
C GLU A 55 -0.19 17.76 40.85
N GLU A 56 1.10 17.71 40.49
CA GLU A 56 2.19 18.01 41.44
C GLU A 56 3.59 18.09 40.80
N GLU A 57 4.43 18.87 41.48
CA GLU A 57 5.74 19.42 41.11
C GLU A 57 6.89 18.40 41.09
N ALA A 58 7.88 18.61 40.23
CA ALA A 58 9.16 17.88 40.24
C ALA A 58 10.33 18.83 40.54
N THR A 59 11.22 18.42 41.44
CA THR A 59 12.56 19.00 41.63
C THR A 59 13.62 17.97 41.25
N VAL A 60 14.63 18.43 40.49
CA VAL A 60 15.73 17.64 39.93
C VAL A 60 17.05 18.10 40.57
N GLU A 61 17.92 17.17 40.93
CA GLU A 61 19.36 17.43 41.10
C GLU A 61 20.19 16.46 40.25
N ALA A 62 21.16 17.03 39.53
CA ALA A 62 22.13 16.37 38.67
C ALA A 62 23.52 16.38 39.32
N THR A 63 24.37 15.41 38.97
CA THR A 63 25.82 15.51 39.22
C THR A 63 26.63 14.97 38.03
N GLU A 64 27.67 15.74 37.67
CA GLU A 64 28.68 15.51 36.62
C GLU A 64 29.92 14.77 37.14
N ALA A 65 30.72 14.18 36.24
CA ALA A 65 32.12 13.83 36.51
C ALA A 65 33.02 13.99 35.27
N GLN A 66 34.22 14.53 35.50
CA GLN A 66 35.26 14.98 34.56
C GLN A 66 36.28 13.89 34.16
N ALA A 67 37.02 14.16 33.09
CA ALA A 67 38.13 13.37 32.53
C ALA A 67 39.52 13.98 32.83
N GLU A 68 40.58 13.16 32.76
CA GLU A 68 41.99 13.58 32.75
C GLU A 68 42.82 12.84 31.69
N ASP A 69 43.95 13.47 31.34
CA ASP A 69 44.73 13.44 30.10
C ASP A 69 46.12 12.78 30.29
N GLY A 70 46.84 12.44 29.20
CA GLY A 70 48.22 11.93 29.31
C GLY A 70 48.94 11.58 28.00
N VAL A 71 49.96 12.36 27.65
CA VAL A 71 50.81 12.26 26.44
C VAL A 71 52.25 11.81 26.78
N THR A 72 52.95 11.12 25.86
CA THR A 72 54.44 11.14 25.77
C THR A 72 54.97 10.73 24.37
N GLN A 73 56.04 11.40 23.91
CA GLN A 73 56.72 11.26 22.60
C GLN A 73 58.00 10.39 22.64
N VAL A 74 58.41 9.79 21.50
CA VAL A 74 59.84 9.52 21.13
C VAL A 74 60.04 9.56 19.59
N SER A 75 61.28 9.81 19.17
CA SER A 75 61.80 10.45 17.94
C SER A 75 62.18 9.58 16.72
N GLU A 76 62.32 10.27 15.57
CA GLU A 76 62.69 9.84 14.21
C GLU A 76 64.19 9.55 14.01
N THR A 77 64.52 8.50 13.24
CA THR A 77 65.56 8.43 12.16
C THR A 77 66.01 6.98 11.90
N GLU A 78 65.14 6.16 11.31
CA GLU A 78 65.51 4.89 10.63
C GLU A 78 64.43 4.42 9.64
N ALA A 79 63.61 5.35 9.12
CA ALA A 79 62.32 5.05 8.45
C ALA A 79 62.29 5.28 6.92
N GLU A 80 63.43 5.50 6.25
CA GLU A 80 63.43 5.93 4.83
C GLU A 80 63.91 4.89 3.79
N SER A 81 64.41 3.72 4.19
CA SER A 81 64.89 2.71 3.21
C SER A 81 63.97 1.49 3.04
N THR A 82 62.89 1.38 3.82
CA THR A 82 61.90 0.28 3.74
C THR A 82 60.56 0.71 3.14
N THR A 83 60.39 2.00 2.83
CA THR A 83 59.14 2.57 2.33
C THR A 83 59.01 2.53 0.81
N GLU A 84 60.10 2.68 0.05
CA GLU A 84 60.04 2.66 -1.43
C GLU A 84 59.69 1.27 -2.01
N ALA A 85 60.21 0.19 -1.41
CA ALA A 85 59.91 -1.17 -1.85
C ALA A 85 58.45 -1.59 -1.53
N ALA A 86 57.88 -1.05 -0.45
CA ALA A 86 56.47 -1.24 -0.12
C ALA A 86 55.54 -0.38 -1.01
N MET A 87 55.95 0.85 -1.34
CA MET A 87 55.17 1.74 -2.23
C MET A 87 55.07 1.21 -3.67
N GLY A 88 56.11 0.54 -4.18
CA GLY A 88 56.08 -0.11 -5.49
C GLY A 88 55.10 -1.30 -5.58
N ALA A 89 54.93 -2.06 -4.51
CA ALA A 89 53.98 -3.18 -4.45
C ALA A 89 52.52 -2.71 -4.25
N VAL A 90 52.31 -1.57 -3.58
CA VAL A 90 50.99 -0.96 -3.38
C VAL A 90 50.49 -0.26 -4.65
N MET A 91 51.37 0.41 -5.40
CA MET A 91 51.02 1.06 -6.67
C MET A 91 50.61 0.05 -7.76
N ALA A 92 51.24 -1.13 -7.82
CA ALA A 92 50.89 -2.18 -8.77
C ALA A 92 49.53 -2.86 -8.47
N PHE A 93 49.04 -2.79 -7.22
CA PHE A 93 47.69 -3.22 -6.85
C PHE A 93 46.62 -2.12 -7.05
N ALA A 94 47.03 -0.84 -7.11
CA ALA A 94 46.12 0.29 -7.32
C ALA A 94 45.75 0.49 -8.81
N GLU A 95 46.56 0.01 -9.75
CA GLU A 95 46.32 0.21 -11.19
C GLU A 95 45.32 -0.79 -11.81
N ALA A 96 44.82 -1.75 -11.03
CA ALA A 96 43.77 -2.70 -11.44
C ALA A 96 42.36 -2.37 -10.92
N ALA A 97 42.18 -1.23 -10.25
CA ALA A 97 40.88 -0.79 -9.73
C ALA A 97 40.59 0.67 -10.14
N ALA A 98 40.62 0.94 -11.44
CA ALA A 98 39.98 2.14 -12.00
C ALA A 98 38.51 1.82 -12.32
N GLU A 99 37.75 1.42 -11.29
CA GLU A 99 36.31 1.66 -11.31
C GLU A 99 36.09 3.13 -10.96
N THR A 100 35.30 3.83 -11.76
CA THR A 100 34.84 5.18 -11.49
C THR A 100 34.41 5.30 -10.02
N PRO A 101 34.97 6.25 -9.24
CA PRO A 101 34.69 6.31 -7.81
C PRO A 101 33.21 6.57 -7.59
N PHE A 102 32.58 5.69 -6.79
CA PHE A 102 31.23 5.83 -6.24
C PHE A 102 31.05 7.26 -5.71
N ASN A 103 30.39 8.11 -6.50
CA ASN A 103 30.15 9.49 -6.11
C ASN A 103 28.95 9.51 -5.15
N VAL A 104 29.24 9.57 -3.85
CA VAL A 104 28.22 9.65 -2.80
C VAL A 104 27.26 10.82 -3.00
N PHE A 105 27.69 11.91 -3.66
CA PHE A 105 26.81 13.01 -4.05
C PHE A 105 25.92 12.66 -5.24
N ALA A 106 26.31 11.76 -6.14
CA ALA A 106 25.43 11.27 -7.19
C ALA A 106 24.32 10.37 -6.62
N ILE A 107 24.65 9.55 -5.60
CA ILE A 107 23.65 8.75 -4.87
C ILE A 107 22.76 9.66 -4.02
N TYR A 108 23.33 10.60 -3.28
CA TYR A 108 22.58 11.60 -2.53
C TYR A 108 21.68 12.42 -3.45
N ASN A 109 22.15 12.89 -4.61
CA ASN A 109 21.34 13.67 -5.54
C ASN A 109 20.31 12.80 -6.28
N ALA A 110 20.60 11.53 -6.57
CA ALA A 110 19.61 10.58 -7.11
C ALA A 110 18.54 10.25 -6.07
N HIS A 111 18.92 10.15 -4.80
CA HIS A 111 18.04 9.94 -3.66
C HIS A 111 17.23 11.19 -3.32
N GLN A 112 17.83 12.39 -3.33
CA GLN A 112 17.11 13.66 -3.20
C GLN A 112 16.16 13.86 -4.38
N GLY A 113 16.56 13.50 -5.60
CA GLY A 113 15.66 13.46 -6.76
C GLY A 113 14.54 12.43 -6.60
N TYR A 114 14.80 11.28 -5.97
CA TYR A 114 13.78 10.27 -5.63
C TYR A 114 12.81 10.78 -4.57
N LEU A 115 13.31 11.46 -3.54
CA LEU A 115 12.51 12.09 -2.50
C LEU A 115 11.72 13.30 -3.04
N ASP A 116 12.27 14.07 -3.98
CA ASP A 116 11.56 15.14 -4.69
C ASP A 116 10.47 14.57 -5.62
N ARG A 117 10.69 13.41 -6.26
CA ARG A 117 9.66 12.68 -7.01
C ARG A 117 8.51 12.19 -6.12
N LEU A 118 8.79 11.82 -4.86
CA LEU A 118 7.78 11.44 -3.88
C LEU A 118 6.98 12.63 -3.32
N LYS A 119 7.43 13.87 -3.53
CA LYS A 119 6.67 15.10 -3.21
C LYS A 119 5.58 15.40 -4.25
N ASP A 120 5.65 14.77 -5.42
CA ASP A 120 4.71 14.97 -6.54
C ASP A 120 3.80 13.74 -6.73
N SER A 121 3.30 13.19 -5.62
CA SER A 121 2.43 11.99 -5.59
C SER A 121 1.16 12.12 -6.43
N ALA A 122 0.78 13.34 -6.81
CA ALA A 122 -0.31 13.62 -7.75
C ALA A 122 -0.05 13.05 -9.16
N ASN A 123 1.22 12.84 -9.53
CA ASN A 123 1.63 12.34 -10.84
C ASN A 123 1.96 10.84 -10.86
N LEU A 124 1.92 10.13 -9.73
CA LEU A 124 2.18 8.67 -9.69
C LEU A 124 1.08 7.86 -10.35
N TYR A 125 -0.14 8.41 -10.42
CA TYR A 125 -1.32 7.73 -10.93
C TYR A 125 -1.82 8.40 -12.19
N ARG A 126 -2.06 7.60 -13.22
CA ARG A 126 -2.68 8.03 -14.46
C ARG A 126 -3.42 6.82 -15.04
N ARG A 127 -4.73 6.96 -15.26
CA ARG A 127 -5.46 5.97 -16.09
C ARG A 127 -5.01 6.15 -17.54
N ALA A 128 -4.51 5.08 -18.13
CA ALA A 128 -4.18 5.01 -19.55
C ALA A 128 -4.74 3.71 -20.15
N ASP A 129 -5.20 3.79 -21.39
CA ASP A 129 -5.76 2.65 -22.11
C ASP A 129 -4.76 2.17 -23.15
N GLY A 130 -4.41 0.89 -23.10
CA GLY A 130 -3.32 0.33 -23.91
C GLY A 130 -3.64 -1.04 -24.48
N ILE A 131 -2.72 -1.53 -25.29
CA ILE A 131 -2.75 -2.86 -25.90
C ILE A 131 -1.45 -3.60 -25.62
N ASP A 132 -1.47 -4.91 -25.76
CA ASP A 132 -0.25 -5.68 -25.94
C ASP A 132 -0.31 -6.49 -27.24
N VAL A 133 0.83 -6.58 -27.91
CA VAL A 133 0.93 -7.10 -29.28
C VAL A 133 2.18 -7.93 -29.47
N SER A 134 2.12 -8.81 -30.46
CA SER A 134 3.20 -9.70 -30.86
C SER A 134 3.10 -10.00 -32.35
N GLU A 135 3.85 -10.99 -32.82
CA GLU A 135 3.76 -11.48 -34.21
C GLU A 135 2.33 -11.89 -34.64
N TRP A 136 1.44 -12.19 -33.68
CA TRP A 136 0.07 -12.63 -33.95
C TRP A 136 -0.80 -11.56 -34.61
N GLN A 137 -0.50 -10.27 -34.40
CA GLN A 137 -1.24 -9.17 -35.03
C GLN A 137 -0.73 -8.85 -36.45
N HIS A 138 0.42 -9.41 -36.84
CA HIS A 138 1.07 -9.13 -38.13
C HIS A 138 1.32 -7.63 -38.36
N GLU A 139 1.03 -7.14 -39.56
CA GLU A 139 1.15 -5.72 -39.91
C GLU A 139 0.05 -4.90 -39.22
N ILE A 140 0.47 -3.90 -38.43
CA ILE A 140 -0.41 -2.99 -37.70
C ILE A 140 -0.34 -1.60 -38.33
N ASP A 141 -1.49 -0.99 -38.61
CA ASP A 141 -1.59 0.42 -38.97
C ASP A 141 -1.60 1.28 -37.70
N TRP A 142 -0.40 1.64 -37.23
CA TRP A 142 -0.23 2.34 -35.96
C TRP A 142 -0.84 3.75 -35.94
N GLN A 143 -1.05 4.38 -37.09
CA GLN A 143 -1.76 5.67 -37.16
C GLN A 143 -3.21 5.48 -36.75
N LYS A 144 -3.88 4.44 -37.26
CA LYS A 144 -5.26 4.12 -36.85
C LYS A 144 -5.33 3.68 -35.39
N VAL A 145 -4.34 2.95 -34.89
CA VAL A 145 -4.24 2.60 -33.47
C VAL A 145 -4.15 3.87 -32.60
N LYS A 146 -3.33 4.85 -33.01
CA LYS A 146 -3.25 6.15 -32.32
C LYS A 146 -4.58 6.90 -32.38
N ASP A 147 -5.21 6.94 -33.55
CA ASP A 147 -6.49 7.62 -33.77
C ASP A 147 -7.64 6.96 -32.99
N ALA A 148 -7.54 5.66 -32.70
CA ALA A 148 -8.45 4.91 -31.85
C ALA A 148 -8.29 5.22 -30.34
N GLY A 149 -7.30 6.03 -29.96
CA GLY A 149 -7.10 6.48 -28.58
C GLY A 149 -6.18 5.61 -27.74
N VAL A 150 -5.37 4.74 -28.35
CA VAL A 150 -4.39 3.93 -27.61
C VAL A 150 -3.26 4.82 -27.07
N ASP A 151 -3.08 4.80 -25.75
CA ASP A 151 -2.06 5.56 -25.03
C ASP A 151 -0.71 4.87 -25.03
N PHE A 152 -0.71 3.55 -24.80
CA PHE A 152 0.51 2.75 -24.69
C PHE A 152 0.39 1.36 -25.34
N ALA A 153 1.53 0.76 -25.67
CA ALA A 153 1.62 -0.60 -26.15
C ALA A 153 2.74 -1.38 -25.44
N ILE A 154 2.45 -2.57 -24.92
CA ILE A 154 3.47 -3.52 -24.45
C ILE A 154 3.74 -4.52 -25.59
N ILE A 155 4.94 -4.45 -26.18
CA ILE A 155 5.24 -5.16 -27.44
C ILE A 155 6.16 -6.34 -27.14
N ARG A 156 5.82 -7.56 -27.57
CA ARG A 156 6.66 -8.74 -27.33
C ARG A 156 8.03 -8.58 -27.99
N ALA A 157 9.11 -8.66 -27.22
CA ALA A 157 10.47 -8.66 -27.75
C ALA A 157 10.88 -10.04 -28.29
N GLY A 158 10.39 -11.10 -27.66
CA GLY A 158 10.69 -12.47 -28.03
C GLY A 158 10.33 -13.44 -26.93
N TYR A 159 10.88 -14.65 -27.04
CA TYR A 159 10.63 -15.73 -26.09
C TYR A 159 11.81 -16.67 -25.98
N GLY A 160 11.87 -17.46 -24.91
CA GLY A 160 12.90 -18.49 -24.77
C GLY A 160 14.33 -17.94 -24.67
N LYS A 161 15.30 -18.71 -25.16
CA LYS A 161 16.73 -18.59 -24.78
C LYS A 161 17.71 -18.36 -25.93
N VAL A 162 17.23 -18.19 -27.16
CA VAL A 162 18.09 -17.94 -28.33
C VAL A 162 17.59 -16.76 -29.16
N ILE A 163 18.52 -16.02 -29.76
CA ILE A 163 18.22 -14.80 -30.52
C ILE A 163 17.28 -15.01 -31.71
N SER A 164 17.22 -16.22 -32.28
CA SER A 164 16.27 -16.55 -33.35
C SER A 164 14.82 -16.62 -32.90
N GLN A 165 14.56 -16.54 -31.59
CA GLN A 165 13.23 -16.42 -30.98
C GLN A 165 12.85 -14.96 -30.71
N LYS A 166 13.58 -13.99 -31.28
CA LYS A 166 13.14 -12.59 -31.38
C LYS A 166 11.82 -12.54 -32.13
N ASP A 167 10.87 -11.75 -31.64
CA ASP A 167 9.61 -11.53 -32.35
C ASP A 167 9.90 -10.77 -33.67
N PRO A 168 9.45 -11.29 -34.82
CA PRO A 168 9.78 -10.71 -36.13
C PRO A 168 9.17 -9.31 -36.35
N TYR A 169 8.13 -8.93 -35.60
CA TYR A 169 7.48 -7.62 -35.71
C TYR A 169 7.94 -6.62 -34.65
N PHE A 170 8.75 -7.03 -33.66
CA PHE A 170 9.16 -6.19 -32.53
C PHE A 170 9.70 -4.82 -32.95
N GLU A 171 10.75 -4.80 -33.77
CA GLU A 171 11.43 -3.55 -34.18
C GLU A 171 10.47 -2.62 -34.92
N THR A 172 9.71 -3.17 -35.87
CA THR A 172 8.73 -2.42 -36.66
C THR A 172 7.62 -1.84 -35.77
N ASN A 173 7.12 -2.61 -34.82
CA ASN A 173 6.06 -2.18 -33.92
C ASN A 173 6.54 -1.11 -32.94
N VAL A 174 7.71 -1.28 -32.33
CA VAL A 174 8.29 -0.28 -31.41
C VAL A 174 8.54 1.03 -32.15
N GLU A 175 9.22 0.99 -33.29
CA GLU A 175 9.59 2.19 -34.04
C GLU A 175 8.37 2.97 -34.54
N GLN A 176 7.35 2.28 -35.06
CA GLN A 176 6.14 2.94 -35.56
C GLN A 176 5.26 3.49 -34.43
N ALA A 177 5.09 2.74 -33.34
CA ALA A 177 4.33 3.21 -32.19
C ALA A 177 4.99 4.47 -31.57
N GLN A 178 6.31 4.42 -31.33
CA GLN A 178 7.06 5.53 -30.76
C GLN A 178 7.08 6.75 -31.67
N ALA A 179 7.21 6.58 -32.99
CA ALA A 179 7.15 7.68 -33.96
C ALA A 179 5.83 8.46 -33.93
N LEU A 180 4.75 7.81 -33.50
CA LEU A 180 3.41 8.41 -33.34
C LEU A 180 3.12 8.87 -31.91
N GLY A 181 4.12 8.79 -31.02
CA GLY A 181 3.99 9.18 -29.62
C GLY A 181 3.07 8.26 -28.82
N ILE A 182 2.95 6.99 -29.21
CA ILE A 182 2.41 5.93 -28.35
C ILE A 182 3.55 5.51 -27.41
N ASP A 183 3.27 5.50 -26.12
CA ASP A 183 4.24 5.04 -25.13
C ASP A 183 4.44 3.52 -25.25
N THR A 184 5.66 3.05 -25.03
CA THR A 184 5.98 1.62 -25.24
C THR A 184 6.68 1.02 -24.05
N GLY A 185 6.31 -0.23 -23.79
CA GLY A 185 7.04 -1.18 -22.96
C GLY A 185 7.25 -2.46 -23.76
N THR A 186 7.79 -3.49 -23.12
CA THR A 186 8.00 -4.77 -23.79
C THR A 186 7.83 -5.93 -22.84
N TYR A 187 7.62 -7.13 -23.37
CA TYR A 187 7.60 -8.36 -22.58
C TYR A 187 8.41 -9.47 -23.22
N TRP A 188 8.87 -10.39 -22.37
CA TRP A 188 9.60 -11.59 -22.77
C TRP A 188 8.91 -12.84 -22.26
N TYR A 189 8.36 -13.65 -23.17
CA TYR A 189 7.65 -14.88 -22.84
C TYR A 189 8.61 -15.99 -22.42
N SER A 190 8.45 -16.49 -21.20
CA SER A 190 9.39 -17.42 -20.58
C SER A 190 9.00 -18.88 -20.76
N TYR A 191 9.98 -19.70 -21.14
CA TYR A 191 9.93 -21.16 -21.02
C TYR A 191 10.90 -21.66 -19.93
N ALA A 192 11.42 -20.77 -19.09
CA ALA A 192 12.39 -21.11 -18.07
C ALA A 192 11.76 -22.03 -17.02
N THR A 193 12.47 -23.13 -16.73
CA THR A 193 12.17 -24.05 -15.62
C THR A 193 13.33 -24.16 -14.64
N THR A 194 14.39 -23.37 -14.86
CA THR A 194 15.61 -23.32 -14.05
C THR A 194 16.13 -21.88 -14.04
N VAL A 195 16.87 -21.51 -12.99
CA VAL A 195 17.55 -20.22 -12.86
C VAL A 195 18.51 -19.98 -14.03
N GLU A 196 19.24 -21.00 -14.46
CA GLU A 196 20.17 -20.90 -15.59
C GLU A 196 19.43 -20.62 -16.89
N ALA A 197 18.25 -21.23 -17.10
CA ALA A 197 17.43 -20.89 -18.26
C ALA A 197 16.97 -19.43 -18.18
N ALA A 198 16.42 -18.99 -17.05
CA ALA A 198 15.95 -17.62 -16.84
C ALA A 198 17.04 -16.57 -17.11
N GLN A 199 18.26 -16.82 -16.62
CA GLN A 199 19.44 -15.99 -16.90
C GLN A 199 19.73 -15.89 -18.40
N ARG A 200 19.65 -17.01 -19.13
CA ARG A 200 19.85 -17.03 -20.59
C ARG A 200 18.74 -16.32 -21.35
N GLU A 201 17.49 -16.44 -20.90
CA GLU A 201 16.37 -15.69 -21.46
C GLU A 201 16.58 -14.18 -21.26
N ALA A 202 17.00 -13.75 -20.07
CA ALA A 202 17.28 -12.35 -19.74
C ALA A 202 18.43 -11.77 -20.58
N GLU A 203 19.50 -12.54 -20.80
CA GLU A 203 20.60 -12.14 -21.68
C GLU A 203 20.14 -11.91 -23.12
N VAL A 204 19.31 -12.81 -23.66
CA VAL A 204 18.80 -12.67 -25.02
C VAL A 204 17.77 -11.55 -25.12
N CYS A 205 16.90 -11.41 -24.12
CA CYS A 205 15.98 -10.28 -24.00
C CYS A 205 16.75 -8.96 -24.08
N TYR A 206 17.78 -8.79 -23.25
CA TYR A 206 18.63 -7.60 -23.29
C TYR A 206 19.26 -7.35 -24.66
N GLU A 207 19.80 -8.39 -25.31
CA GLU A 207 20.40 -8.25 -26.64
C GLU A 207 19.41 -7.73 -27.71
N VAL A 208 18.12 -8.06 -27.57
CA VAL A 208 17.05 -7.58 -28.44
C VAL A 208 16.67 -6.13 -28.10
N ILE A 209 16.58 -5.78 -26.82
CA ILE A 209 15.97 -4.52 -26.40
C ILE A 209 16.98 -3.37 -26.18
N LYS A 210 18.28 -3.65 -26.05
CA LYS A 210 19.33 -2.69 -25.63
C LYS A 210 19.47 -1.38 -26.41
N ASN A 211 18.87 -1.30 -27.60
CA ASN A 211 18.90 -0.10 -28.45
C ASN A 211 17.58 0.67 -28.43
N TYR A 212 16.63 0.28 -27.59
CA TYR A 212 15.32 0.89 -27.44
C TYR A 212 15.16 1.44 -26.03
N ASP A 213 14.63 2.66 -25.96
CA ASP A 213 14.19 3.30 -24.73
C ASP A 213 12.69 3.05 -24.56
N PHE A 214 12.27 2.74 -23.34
CA PHE A 214 10.87 2.51 -23.01
C PHE A 214 10.37 3.52 -21.98
N THR A 215 9.09 3.86 -22.07
CA THR A 215 8.37 4.64 -21.06
C THR A 215 7.50 3.75 -20.17
N TYR A 216 7.39 2.46 -20.49
CA TYR A 216 6.75 1.41 -19.69
C TYR A 216 7.75 0.29 -19.36
N PRO A 217 7.45 -0.58 -18.38
CA PRO A 217 8.38 -1.61 -17.94
C PRO A 217 8.72 -2.67 -19.00
N VAL A 218 9.82 -3.38 -18.75
CA VAL A 218 10.15 -4.67 -19.36
C VAL A 218 9.52 -5.76 -18.50
N TYR A 219 8.47 -6.39 -18.99
CA TYR A 219 7.75 -7.44 -18.26
C TYR A 219 8.36 -8.82 -18.51
N PHE A 220 8.62 -9.54 -17.43
CA PHE A 220 8.87 -10.98 -17.48
C PHE A 220 7.52 -11.70 -17.50
N ASP A 221 7.22 -12.37 -18.60
CA ASP A 221 5.97 -13.09 -18.81
C ASP A 221 6.19 -14.56 -18.45
N ILE A 222 5.59 -14.98 -17.33
CA ILE A 222 5.74 -16.32 -16.77
C ILE A 222 4.37 -16.94 -16.45
N GLU A 223 3.94 -17.83 -17.34
CA GLU A 223 2.64 -18.48 -17.23
C GLU A 223 2.54 -19.80 -18.02
N ASP A 224 3.66 -20.26 -18.59
CA ASP A 224 3.69 -21.44 -19.44
C ASP A 224 3.42 -22.71 -18.62
N ALA A 225 2.75 -23.68 -19.27
CA ALA A 225 2.39 -24.94 -18.66
C ALA A 225 3.61 -25.73 -18.11
N CYS A 226 4.82 -25.51 -18.64
CA CYS A 226 6.04 -26.14 -18.14
C CYS A 226 6.38 -25.71 -16.70
N GLN A 227 5.90 -24.55 -16.24
CA GLN A 227 6.15 -24.02 -14.89
C GLN A 227 5.15 -24.56 -13.84
N ASN A 228 4.04 -25.16 -14.25
CA ASN A 228 2.98 -25.61 -13.34
C ASN A 228 3.45 -26.57 -12.23
N ARG A 229 4.48 -27.38 -12.52
CA ARG A 229 5.05 -28.38 -11.60
C ARG A 229 6.15 -27.82 -10.70
N LEU A 230 6.61 -26.61 -10.95
CA LEU A 230 7.60 -25.95 -10.11
C LEU A 230 6.97 -25.51 -8.80
N SER A 231 7.78 -25.55 -7.74
CA SER A 231 7.47 -24.98 -6.45
C SER A 231 7.49 -23.46 -6.49
N VAL A 232 6.86 -22.82 -5.50
CA VAL A 232 6.88 -21.35 -5.33
C VAL A 232 8.31 -20.82 -5.27
N ALA A 233 9.21 -21.55 -4.60
CA ALA A 233 10.63 -21.20 -4.48
C ALA A 233 11.35 -21.21 -5.83
N GLU A 234 11.12 -22.24 -6.65
CA GLU A 234 11.73 -22.38 -7.98
C GLU A 234 11.23 -21.29 -8.93
N VAL A 235 9.91 -21.05 -8.97
CA VAL A 235 9.31 -19.98 -9.78
C VAL A 235 9.84 -18.62 -9.35
N SER A 236 9.90 -18.35 -8.05
CA SER A 236 10.40 -17.09 -7.52
C SER A 236 11.88 -16.87 -7.84
N ALA A 237 12.71 -17.92 -7.76
CA ALA A 237 14.12 -17.83 -8.14
C ALA A 237 14.30 -17.54 -9.65
N ILE A 238 13.44 -18.11 -10.50
CA ILE A 238 13.41 -17.83 -11.95
C ILE A 238 13.05 -16.36 -12.22
N ILE A 239 11.98 -15.87 -11.59
CA ILE A 239 11.53 -14.47 -11.70
C ILE A 239 12.63 -13.52 -11.26
N GLU A 240 13.16 -13.71 -10.05
CA GLU A 240 14.19 -12.85 -9.48
C GLU A 240 15.45 -12.82 -10.36
N THR A 241 15.85 -13.96 -10.93
CA THR A 241 17.01 -14.04 -11.82
C THR A 241 16.82 -13.20 -13.08
N PHE A 242 15.70 -13.35 -13.76
CA PHE A 242 15.43 -12.59 -14.98
C PHE A 242 15.35 -11.09 -14.67
N CYS A 243 14.53 -10.72 -13.70
CA CYS A 243 14.26 -9.33 -13.35
C CYS A 243 15.53 -8.62 -12.87
N ASN A 244 16.31 -9.21 -11.95
CA ASN A 244 17.57 -8.59 -11.48
C ASN A 244 18.56 -8.36 -12.62
N TYR A 245 18.65 -9.27 -13.58
CA TYR A 245 19.55 -9.09 -14.72
C TYR A 245 19.12 -7.90 -15.57
N ILE A 246 17.84 -7.78 -15.91
CA ILE A 246 17.33 -6.67 -16.72
C ILE A 246 17.43 -5.33 -15.98
N GLU A 247 17.15 -5.29 -14.68
CA GLU A 247 17.38 -4.12 -13.82
C GLU A 247 18.85 -3.68 -13.83
N SER A 248 19.79 -4.64 -13.79
CA SER A 248 21.23 -4.34 -13.86
C SER A 248 21.64 -3.67 -15.18
N LYS A 249 20.79 -3.73 -16.21
CA LYS A 249 20.99 -3.06 -17.51
C LYS A 249 20.32 -1.69 -17.59
N GLY A 250 19.66 -1.25 -16.51
CA GLY A 250 19.04 0.07 -16.39
C GLY A 250 17.57 0.13 -16.82
N TYR A 251 16.93 -1.02 -17.06
CA TYR A 251 15.51 -1.08 -17.38
C TYR A 251 14.66 -1.21 -16.12
N HIS A 252 13.51 -0.56 -16.12
CA HIS A 252 12.46 -0.79 -15.14
C HIS A 252 11.74 -2.09 -15.48
N VAL A 253 11.55 -2.98 -14.50
CA VAL A 253 11.03 -4.33 -14.74
C VAL A 253 9.70 -4.57 -14.05
N GLY A 254 8.90 -5.47 -14.62
CA GLY A 254 7.67 -5.95 -14.02
C GLY A 254 7.46 -7.43 -14.26
N LEU A 255 6.43 -7.98 -13.63
CA LEU A 255 5.99 -9.37 -13.77
C LEU A 255 4.62 -9.41 -14.45
N TYR A 256 4.48 -10.24 -15.46
CA TYR A 256 3.21 -10.58 -16.08
C TYR A 256 2.83 -12.03 -15.80
N SER A 257 1.57 -12.24 -15.40
CA SER A 257 0.93 -13.56 -15.38
C SER A 257 -0.58 -13.43 -15.08
N TYR A 258 -1.31 -14.54 -15.18
CA TYR A 258 -2.70 -14.63 -14.73
C TYR A 258 -2.82 -14.75 -13.21
N VAL A 259 -3.94 -14.25 -12.67
CA VAL A 259 -4.23 -14.14 -11.23
C VAL A 259 -3.86 -15.37 -10.40
N ASN A 260 -4.28 -16.57 -10.84
CA ASN A 260 -4.03 -17.78 -10.06
C ASN A 260 -2.54 -18.13 -9.98
N PHE A 261 -1.76 -17.85 -11.02
CA PHE A 261 -0.31 -18.07 -10.99
C PHE A 261 0.34 -17.11 -10.00
N LEU A 262 0.06 -15.80 -10.11
CA LEU A 262 0.60 -14.79 -9.20
C LEU A 262 0.27 -15.12 -7.74
N ASN A 263 -1.00 -15.43 -7.43
CA ASN A 263 -1.44 -15.70 -6.07
C ASN A 263 -0.90 -17.01 -5.47
N THR A 264 -0.48 -17.99 -6.27
CA THR A 264 -0.19 -19.35 -5.77
C THR A 264 1.23 -19.86 -6.07
N LYS A 265 1.97 -19.19 -6.96
CA LYS A 265 3.27 -19.64 -7.45
C LYS A 265 4.42 -18.65 -7.22
N VAL A 266 4.17 -17.47 -6.67
CA VAL A 266 5.18 -16.43 -6.48
C VAL A 266 5.24 -16.02 -5.01
N TYR A 267 6.44 -15.79 -4.47
CA TYR A 267 6.58 -15.19 -3.14
C TYR A 267 6.05 -13.76 -3.14
N SER A 268 5.28 -13.40 -2.10
CA SER A 268 4.76 -12.04 -1.92
C SER A 268 5.87 -10.99 -1.97
N SER A 269 7.05 -11.28 -1.41
CA SER A 269 8.21 -10.37 -1.46
C SER A 269 8.65 -9.99 -2.87
N LEU A 270 8.42 -10.83 -3.89
CA LEU A 270 8.69 -10.48 -5.29
C LEU A 270 7.52 -9.72 -5.92
N LEU A 271 6.29 -10.02 -5.49
CA LEU A 271 5.10 -9.28 -5.92
C LEU A 271 5.10 -7.83 -5.40
N ASP A 272 5.70 -7.59 -4.23
CA ASP A 272 5.89 -6.26 -3.66
C ASP A 272 7.11 -5.53 -4.28
N LYS A 273 8.07 -6.27 -4.82
CA LYS A 273 9.32 -5.72 -5.39
C LYS A 273 9.15 -5.24 -6.83
N TYR A 274 8.36 -5.94 -7.64
CA TYR A 274 8.23 -5.70 -9.07
C TYR A 274 6.84 -5.19 -9.43
N ASP A 275 6.75 -4.34 -10.46
CA ASP A 275 5.44 -3.91 -10.96
C ASP A 275 4.65 -5.07 -11.54
N ILE A 276 3.37 -5.14 -11.21
CA ILE A 276 2.50 -6.23 -11.64
C ILE A 276 1.64 -5.81 -12.83
N TRP A 277 1.73 -6.60 -13.89
CA TRP A 277 0.78 -6.64 -14.99
C TRP A 277 -0.04 -7.92 -14.88
N VAL A 278 -1.31 -7.81 -14.47
CA VAL A 278 -2.15 -8.96 -14.16
C VAL A 278 -3.19 -9.22 -15.24
N ALA A 279 -3.30 -10.48 -15.68
CA ALA A 279 -4.38 -10.93 -16.55
C ALA A 279 -5.57 -11.46 -15.75
N ASN A 280 -6.75 -10.86 -15.96
CA ASN A 280 -8.03 -11.37 -15.47
C ASN A 280 -9.20 -10.84 -16.30
N PHE A 281 -9.88 -11.70 -17.04
CA PHE A 281 -10.85 -11.28 -18.05
C PHE A 281 -12.28 -11.41 -17.54
N ASN A 282 -13.18 -10.59 -18.11
CA ASN A 282 -14.63 -10.64 -17.85
C ASN A 282 -15.00 -10.41 -16.37
N VAL A 283 -14.25 -9.54 -15.69
CA VAL A 283 -14.46 -9.14 -14.29
C VAL A 283 -14.47 -7.62 -14.20
N ASP A 284 -15.16 -7.07 -13.19
CA ASP A 284 -15.15 -5.62 -12.94
C ASP A 284 -13.83 -5.16 -12.28
N VAL A 285 -13.12 -6.10 -11.64
CA VAL A 285 -11.81 -5.93 -11.03
C VAL A 285 -11.04 -7.25 -11.07
N PRO A 286 -9.70 -7.24 -11.21
CA PRO A 286 -8.89 -8.41 -10.97
C PRO A 286 -9.12 -8.98 -9.57
N ASN A 287 -9.42 -10.28 -9.47
CA ASN A 287 -9.35 -11.07 -8.24
C ASN A 287 -7.90 -11.33 -7.77
N TYR A 288 -7.07 -10.28 -7.75
CA TYR A 288 -5.67 -10.30 -7.34
C TYR A 288 -5.55 -9.63 -5.97
N ASN A 289 -4.79 -10.25 -5.07
CA ASN A 289 -4.81 -9.90 -3.64
C ASN A 289 -3.85 -8.75 -3.26
N SER A 290 -3.15 -8.18 -4.24
CA SER A 290 -2.10 -7.17 -4.05
C SER A 290 -2.21 -6.05 -5.09
N ASP A 291 -1.37 -5.03 -4.95
CA ASP A 291 -1.32 -3.90 -5.89
C ASP A 291 -0.83 -4.33 -7.27
N TYR A 292 -1.34 -3.69 -8.32
CA TYR A 292 -0.93 -3.90 -9.70
C TYR A 292 -0.94 -2.60 -10.48
N GLY A 293 0.00 -2.46 -11.41
CA GLY A 293 0.15 -1.27 -12.23
C GLY A 293 -0.56 -1.36 -13.58
N ILE A 294 -0.73 -2.58 -14.12
CA ILE A 294 -1.48 -2.84 -15.35
C ILE A 294 -2.46 -4.00 -15.15
N TRP A 295 -3.66 -3.88 -15.69
CA TRP A 295 -4.64 -4.96 -15.81
C TRP A 295 -4.94 -5.25 -17.28
N GLN A 296 -4.66 -6.48 -17.71
CA GLN A 296 -5.17 -7.01 -18.98
C GLN A 296 -6.61 -7.51 -18.75
N TYR A 297 -7.58 -6.75 -19.24
CA TYR A 297 -9.01 -6.96 -18.94
C TYR A 297 -9.76 -7.70 -20.05
N SER A 298 -9.17 -7.83 -21.24
CA SER A 298 -9.74 -8.59 -22.36
C SER A 298 -8.64 -9.15 -23.26
N ASP A 299 -8.85 -10.37 -23.74
CA ASP A 299 -8.05 -11.08 -24.75
C ASP A 299 -8.72 -11.09 -26.15
N SER A 300 -9.79 -10.29 -26.31
CA SER A 300 -10.68 -10.35 -27.47
C SER A 300 -11.07 -8.97 -28.01
N GLY A 301 -10.23 -7.96 -27.73
CA GLY A 301 -10.43 -6.59 -28.16
C GLY A 301 -10.34 -6.43 -29.67
N HIS A 302 -10.90 -5.33 -30.17
CA HIS A 302 -10.81 -4.95 -31.59
C HIS A 302 -10.49 -3.46 -31.67
N ILE A 303 -9.35 -3.13 -32.28
CA ILE A 303 -8.87 -1.76 -32.48
C ILE A 303 -8.66 -1.53 -33.98
N ASP A 304 -9.12 -0.39 -34.49
CA ASP A 304 -8.90 -0.06 -35.91
C ASP A 304 -7.40 0.03 -36.21
N GLY A 305 -7.00 -0.55 -37.33
CA GLY A 305 -5.60 -0.74 -37.70
C GLY A 305 -4.98 -2.09 -37.31
N ILE A 306 -5.67 -2.91 -36.51
CA ILE A 306 -5.26 -4.29 -36.21
C ILE A 306 -6.24 -5.27 -36.85
N ASN A 307 -5.72 -6.21 -37.62
CA ASN A 307 -6.53 -7.26 -38.23
C ASN A 307 -6.69 -8.44 -37.25
N GLY A 308 -7.87 -8.58 -36.65
CA GLY A 308 -8.18 -9.66 -35.71
C GLY A 308 -8.34 -9.15 -34.29
N VAL A 309 -8.11 -10.03 -33.32
CA VAL A 309 -8.21 -9.69 -31.90
C VAL A 309 -6.89 -9.15 -31.35
N VAL A 310 -7.01 -8.28 -30.35
CA VAL A 310 -5.88 -7.74 -29.59
C VAL A 310 -6.25 -7.65 -28.12
N ASP A 311 -5.24 -7.85 -27.27
CA ASP A 311 -5.41 -7.80 -25.83
C ASP A 311 -5.48 -6.35 -25.37
N LEU A 312 -6.42 -6.06 -24.45
CA LEU A 312 -6.73 -4.71 -23.98
C LEU A 312 -6.32 -4.55 -22.52
N ASN A 313 -5.69 -3.41 -22.23
CA ASN A 313 -5.04 -3.15 -20.95
C ASN A 313 -5.45 -1.79 -20.37
N HIS A 314 -5.61 -1.76 -19.04
CA HIS A 314 -5.66 -0.52 -18.26
C HIS A 314 -4.39 -0.38 -17.46
N ALA A 315 -3.68 0.74 -17.62
CA ALA A 315 -2.61 1.13 -16.71
C ALA A 315 -3.14 2.12 -15.66
N TYR A 316 -2.71 1.94 -14.42
CA TYR A 316 -3.08 2.77 -13.27
C TYR A 316 -1.90 3.57 -12.71
N VAL A 317 -0.68 3.09 -12.99
CA VAL A 317 0.58 3.76 -12.68
C VAL A 317 0.99 4.65 -13.85
N ASN A 318 1.44 5.86 -13.56
CA ASN A 318 2.01 6.75 -14.54
C ASN A 318 3.44 6.33 -14.89
N TYR A 319 3.59 5.25 -15.67
CA TYR A 319 4.90 4.72 -16.02
C TYR A 319 5.82 5.72 -16.76
N PRO A 320 5.33 6.60 -17.64
CA PRO A 320 6.18 7.65 -18.21
C PRO A 320 6.88 8.52 -17.14
N PHE A 321 6.20 8.77 -16.00
CA PHE A 321 6.79 9.46 -14.85
C PHE A 321 7.71 8.54 -14.03
N VAL A 322 7.32 7.28 -13.78
CA VAL A 322 8.09 6.33 -12.97
C VAL A 322 9.40 5.91 -13.66
N VAL A 323 9.32 5.51 -14.93
CA VAL A 323 10.43 5.00 -15.73
C VAL A 323 11.35 6.12 -16.20
N SER A 324 10.77 7.24 -16.64
CA SER A 324 11.50 8.32 -17.32
C SER A 324 11.30 9.70 -16.67
N PRO A 325 11.51 9.85 -15.34
CA PRO A 325 11.14 11.07 -14.61
C PRO A 325 11.89 12.33 -15.06
N LYS A 326 13.10 12.18 -15.61
CA LYS A 326 13.92 13.32 -16.05
C LYS A 326 13.43 13.94 -17.35
N THR A 327 12.75 13.15 -18.17
CA THR A 327 12.25 13.53 -19.49
C THR A 327 10.71 13.58 -19.51
N TYR A 328 10.07 13.41 -18.35
CA TYR A 328 8.63 13.49 -18.21
C TYR A 328 8.15 14.92 -18.44
N ASP A 329 7.16 15.06 -19.32
CA ASP A 329 6.51 16.33 -19.62
C ASP A 329 5.03 16.26 -19.17
N PRO A 330 4.66 16.92 -18.06
CA PRO A 330 3.29 16.90 -17.56
C PRO A 330 2.28 17.51 -18.54
N GLU A 331 2.69 18.37 -19.47
CA GLU A 331 1.79 18.92 -20.50
C GLU A 331 1.46 17.88 -21.58
N LYS A 332 2.38 16.95 -21.87
CA LYS A 332 2.14 15.79 -22.74
C LYS A 332 1.18 14.78 -22.09
N TYR A 333 1.17 14.73 -20.76
CA TYR A 333 0.38 13.80 -19.96
C TYR A 333 -0.61 14.55 -19.05
N PRO A 334 -1.60 15.28 -19.61
CA PRO A 334 -2.54 16.04 -18.80
C PRO A 334 -3.30 15.08 -17.88
N ASN A 335 -3.27 15.38 -16.58
CA ASN A 335 -4.00 14.61 -15.58
C ASN A 335 -5.50 14.85 -15.77
N THR A 336 -6.18 13.96 -16.50
CA THR A 336 -7.63 14.02 -16.74
C THR A 336 -8.43 13.40 -15.60
N SER A 337 -7.78 12.89 -14.55
CA SER A 337 -8.42 12.27 -13.39
C SER A 337 -8.81 13.33 -12.36
N SER A 338 -10.11 13.63 -12.26
CA SER A 338 -10.68 14.20 -11.05
C SER A 338 -10.62 13.15 -9.94
N GLU A 339 -9.56 13.17 -9.14
CA GLU A 339 -9.29 12.22 -8.05
C GLU A 339 -9.15 10.73 -8.48
N PRO A 340 -8.39 9.90 -7.74
CA PRO A 340 -8.21 8.50 -8.10
C PRO A 340 -9.52 7.72 -8.00
N SER A 341 -10.01 7.17 -9.13
CA SER A 341 -10.93 6.02 -9.11
C SER A 341 -10.13 4.74 -9.30
N TYR A 342 -10.03 3.97 -8.23
CA TYR A 342 -9.57 2.59 -8.28
C TYR A 342 -10.70 1.73 -8.88
N PRO A 343 -10.42 0.75 -9.76
CA PRO A 343 -11.40 -0.30 -10.06
C PRO A 343 -11.83 -0.95 -8.73
N GLU A 344 -13.13 -1.22 -8.58
CA GLU A 344 -13.72 -1.72 -7.34
C GLU A 344 -13.09 -3.05 -6.92
N VAL A 345 -12.13 -3.07 -5.99
CA VAL A 345 -11.84 -4.32 -5.28
C VAL A 345 -13.12 -4.69 -4.53
N GLN A 346 -13.77 -5.80 -4.92
CA GLN A 346 -14.92 -6.36 -4.22
C GLN A 346 -14.43 -7.03 -2.91
N VAL A 347 -13.92 -6.23 -1.97
CA VAL A 347 -13.51 -6.60 -0.61
C VAL A 347 -14.42 -5.90 0.41
N ASN A 348 -15.72 -6.16 0.29
CA ASN A 348 -16.67 -5.70 1.30
C ASN A 348 -16.49 -6.40 2.67
N LYS A 349 -15.50 -7.30 2.85
CA LYS A 349 -15.33 -8.08 4.10
C LYS A 349 -13.90 -8.32 4.61
N GLY A 350 -12.87 -7.68 4.04
CA GLY A 350 -11.47 -7.95 4.42
C GLY A 350 -11.05 -9.43 4.28
N ILE A 351 -9.83 -9.75 4.72
CA ILE A 351 -9.30 -11.12 4.82
C ILE A 351 -9.61 -11.78 6.18
N ALA A 352 -9.99 -10.98 7.19
CA ALA A 352 -10.39 -11.43 8.51
C ALA A 352 -11.33 -10.42 9.17
N ASN A 353 -12.14 -10.88 10.13
CA ASN A 353 -13.09 -10.05 10.87
C ASN A 353 -12.56 -9.81 12.29
N GLY A 354 -12.47 -8.55 12.68
CA GLY A 354 -12.00 -8.13 14.00
C GLY A 354 -13.07 -7.45 14.84
N ILE A 355 -12.69 -7.26 16.10
CA ILE A 355 -13.29 -6.30 17.02
C ILE A 355 -12.17 -5.54 17.71
N ASP A 356 -12.47 -4.38 18.25
CA ASP A 356 -11.66 -3.75 19.28
C ASP A 356 -12.48 -3.49 20.55
N VAL A 357 -11.80 -3.63 21.68
CA VAL A 357 -12.45 -3.63 23.00
C VAL A 357 -11.57 -2.99 24.06
N SER A 358 -12.22 -2.49 25.10
CA SER A 358 -11.61 -1.88 26.28
C SER A 358 -12.39 -2.27 27.54
N GLU A 359 -12.14 -1.57 28.65
CA GLU A 359 -12.91 -1.73 29.88
C GLU A 359 -14.43 -1.52 29.70
N TRP A 360 -14.84 -0.80 28.66
CA TRP A 360 -16.24 -0.47 28.41
C TRP A 360 -17.10 -1.70 28.10
N GLN A 361 -16.55 -2.73 27.46
CA GLN A 361 -17.23 -3.99 27.19
C GLN A 361 -17.30 -4.91 28.42
N LYS A 362 -16.53 -4.63 29.47
CA LYS A 362 -16.51 -5.34 30.75
C LYS A 362 -16.25 -6.84 30.57
N SER A 363 -17.17 -7.69 31.02
CA SER A 363 -17.05 -9.14 30.94
C SER A 363 -17.44 -9.64 29.55
N ILE A 364 -16.47 -10.24 28.84
CA ILE A 364 -16.62 -10.80 27.50
C ILE A 364 -16.52 -12.33 27.55
N ASP A 365 -17.46 -13.02 26.87
CA ASP A 365 -17.39 -14.47 26.63
C ASP A 365 -16.66 -14.74 25.30
N TRP A 366 -15.34 -14.83 25.38
CA TRP A 366 -14.45 -14.94 24.21
C TRP A 366 -14.66 -16.21 23.37
N ASN A 367 -15.16 -17.29 23.96
CA ASN A 367 -15.52 -18.50 23.21
C ASN A 367 -16.74 -18.26 22.31
N LYS A 368 -17.73 -17.50 22.80
CA LYS A 368 -18.87 -17.08 21.97
C LYS A 368 -18.45 -16.08 20.90
N VAL A 369 -17.54 -15.15 21.25
CA VAL A 369 -16.97 -14.20 20.28
C VAL A 369 -16.29 -14.95 19.12
N LYS A 370 -15.44 -15.95 19.42
CA LYS A 370 -14.83 -16.80 18.39
C LYS A 370 -15.88 -17.54 17.56
N ALA A 371 -16.86 -18.14 18.22
CA ALA A 371 -17.93 -18.89 17.56
C ALA A 371 -18.83 -18.02 16.67
N ASP A 372 -18.89 -16.72 16.93
CA ASP A 372 -19.63 -15.73 16.13
C ASP A 372 -18.84 -15.20 14.93
N GLY A 373 -17.66 -15.79 14.66
CA GLY A 373 -16.86 -15.51 13.47
C GLY A 373 -15.86 -14.37 13.61
N VAL A 374 -15.46 -14.02 14.84
CA VAL A 374 -14.37 -13.06 15.09
C VAL A 374 -13.02 -13.77 15.06
N ASP A 375 -12.10 -13.24 14.28
CA ASP A 375 -10.78 -13.82 14.03
C ASP A 375 -9.71 -13.24 14.97
N TYR A 376 -9.80 -11.95 15.27
CA TYR A 376 -8.84 -11.23 16.10
C TYR A 376 -9.50 -10.14 16.96
N ALA A 377 -8.77 -9.65 17.95
CA ALA A 377 -9.15 -8.48 18.73
C ALA A 377 -7.99 -7.50 18.93
N ILE A 378 -8.25 -6.20 18.79
CA ILE A 378 -7.35 -5.12 19.21
C ILE A 378 -7.82 -4.64 20.59
N ILE A 379 -7.02 -4.86 21.62
CA ILE A 379 -7.44 -4.67 23.02
C ILE A 379 -6.74 -3.44 23.59
N ARG A 380 -7.48 -2.51 24.19
CA ARG A 380 -6.88 -1.31 24.81
C ARG A 380 -5.90 -1.73 25.90
N ALA A 381 -4.62 -1.38 25.75
CA ALA A 381 -3.61 -1.63 26.76
C ALA A 381 -3.68 -0.61 27.90
N GLY A 382 -3.97 0.64 27.56
CA GLY A 382 -4.10 1.73 28.51
C GLY A 382 -4.23 3.06 27.80
N TYR A 383 -4.08 4.12 28.59
CA TYR A 383 -4.17 5.50 28.12
C TYR A 383 -3.22 6.41 28.90
N GLY A 384 -2.91 7.58 28.37
CA GLY A 384 -2.07 8.55 29.06
C GLY A 384 -0.65 8.04 29.34
N LYS A 385 -0.06 8.46 30.47
CA LYS A 385 1.39 8.33 30.75
C LYS A 385 1.74 7.61 32.06
N LEU A 386 0.75 7.16 32.82
CA LEU A 386 0.95 6.51 34.11
C LEU A 386 0.60 5.03 34.02
N LEU A 387 1.37 4.17 34.67
CA LEU A 387 1.08 2.73 34.71
C LEU A 387 -0.28 2.41 35.38
N SER A 388 -0.77 3.29 36.25
CA SER A 388 -2.12 3.19 36.85
C SER A 388 -3.26 3.41 35.84
N GLN A 389 -2.95 3.91 34.65
CA GLN A 389 -3.88 4.10 33.53
C GLN A 389 -3.88 2.91 32.56
N LYS A 390 -3.31 1.77 32.99
CA LYS A 390 -3.51 0.48 32.33
C LYS A 390 -5.01 0.14 32.34
N ASP A 391 -5.54 -0.32 31.22
CA ASP A 391 -6.94 -0.74 31.13
C ASP A 391 -7.20 -1.92 32.09
N VAL A 392 -8.23 -1.78 32.93
CA VAL A 392 -8.47 -2.71 34.04
C VAL A 392 -8.89 -4.10 33.59
N TYR A 393 -9.34 -4.27 32.34
CA TYR A 393 -9.67 -5.57 31.75
C TYR A 393 -8.58 -6.11 30.81
N PHE A 394 -7.49 -5.36 30.56
CA PHE A 394 -6.47 -5.72 29.58
C PHE A 394 -5.94 -7.16 29.75
N ASP A 395 -5.39 -7.49 30.92
CA ASP A 395 -4.78 -8.81 31.15
C ASP A 395 -5.80 -9.95 31.03
N GLN A 396 -7.03 -9.71 31.52
CA GLN A 396 -8.10 -10.69 31.43
C GLN A 396 -8.49 -10.93 29.97
N ASN A 397 -8.66 -9.86 29.18
CA ASN A 397 -9.05 -9.93 27.78
C ASN A 397 -7.94 -10.54 26.92
N MET A 398 -6.68 -10.14 27.11
CA MET A 398 -5.52 -10.69 26.39
C MET A 398 -5.40 -12.21 26.58
N LYS A 399 -5.57 -12.67 27.83
CA LYS A 399 -5.50 -14.10 28.15
C LYS A 399 -6.70 -14.85 27.58
N ALA A 400 -7.92 -14.36 27.80
CA ALA A 400 -9.12 -15.07 27.40
C ALA A 400 -9.31 -15.12 25.87
N ALA A 401 -8.88 -14.07 25.15
CA ALA A 401 -8.84 -14.07 23.69
C ALA A 401 -7.85 -15.12 23.14
N GLU A 402 -6.67 -15.25 23.74
CA GLU A 402 -5.69 -16.28 23.38
C GLU A 402 -6.22 -17.70 23.62
N GLU A 403 -6.80 -17.95 24.80
CA GLU A 403 -7.39 -19.24 25.15
C GLU A 403 -8.54 -19.64 24.21
N ALA A 404 -9.27 -18.65 23.68
CA ALA A 404 -10.31 -18.85 22.68
C ALA A 404 -9.78 -18.96 21.23
N GLY A 405 -8.46 -18.77 21.01
CA GLY A 405 -7.82 -18.88 19.70
C GLY A 405 -8.07 -17.67 18.78
N LEU A 406 -8.22 -16.47 19.36
CA LEU A 406 -8.18 -15.21 18.61
C LEU A 406 -6.75 -14.66 18.57
N GLY A 407 -6.39 -14.05 17.44
CA GLY A 407 -5.17 -13.24 17.38
C GLY A 407 -5.36 -11.90 18.12
N ARG A 408 -4.27 -11.34 18.62
CA ARG A 408 -4.30 -10.17 19.50
C ARG A 408 -3.39 -9.06 19.00
N GLY A 409 -3.93 -7.85 19.00
CA GLY A 409 -3.19 -6.61 18.93
C GLY A 409 -3.61 -5.71 20.08
N VAL A 410 -3.03 -4.51 20.14
CA VAL A 410 -3.34 -3.56 21.20
C VAL A 410 -3.43 -2.16 20.67
N TYR A 411 -4.12 -1.29 21.38
CA TYR A 411 -4.05 0.16 21.15
C TYR A 411 -3.79 0.93 22.45
N TRP A 412 -3.20 2.12 22.30
CA TRP A 412 -2.91 3.05 23.39
C TRP A 412 -3.57 4.39 23.10
N TYR A 413 -4.52 4.79 23.96
CA TYR A 413 -5.27 6.04 23.80
C TYR A 413 -4.47 7.23 24.34
N SER A 414 -4.22 8.22 23.48
CA SER A 414 -3.28 9.28 23.80
C SER A 414 -3.94 10.56 24.31
N TYR A 415 -3.32 11.17 25.32
CA TYR A 415 -3.57 12.56 25.71
C TYR A 415 -2.33 13.45 25.51
N ALA A 416 -1.31 12.94 24.83
CA ALA A 416 -0.03 13.62 24.67
C ALA A 416 -0.19 14.89 23.81
N THR A 417 0.22 16.04 24.36
CA THR A 417 0.27 17.31 23.64
C THR A 417 1.68 17.74 23.24
N THR A 418 2.69 16.92 23.57
CA THR A 418 4.08 17.12 23.16
C THR A 418 4.75 15.79 22.81
N PRO A 419 5.80 15.79 21.96
CA PRO A 419 6.59 14.60 21.66
C PRO A 419 7.18 13.93 22.92
N GLU A 420 7.58 14.70 23.92
CA GLU A 420 8.11 14.16 25.19
C GLU A 420 7.03 13.43 25.99
N ALA A 421 5.81 13.95 26.02
CA ALA A 421 4.68 13.26 26.64
C ALA A 421 4.38 11.96 25.88
N ALA A 422 4.34 12.01 24.54
CA ALA A 422 4.11 10.83 23.70
C ALA A 422 5.14 9.72 23.92
N LYS A 423 6.41 10.07 24.15
CA LYS A 423 7.46 9.11 24.53
C LYS A 423 7.19 8.46 25.91
N GLN A 424 6.71 9.22 26.89
CA GLN A 424 6.34 8.67 28.21
C GLN A 424 5.15 7.72 28.10
N GLU A 425 4.16 8.06 27.27
CA GLU A 425 3.05 7.17 26.96
C GLU A 425 3.54 5.87 26.29
N ALA A 426 4.46 5.98 25.32
CA ALA A 426 5.08 4.83 24.65
C ALA A 426 5.86 3.93 25.62
N GLU A 427 6.66 4.50 26.51
CA GLU A 427 7.39 3.75 27.55
C GLU A 427 6.44 3.04 28.52
N THR A 428 5.32 3.68 28.87
CA THR A 428 4.29 3.07 29.71
C THR A 428 3.57 1.93 28.98
N CYS A 429 3.22 2.15 27.70
CA CYS A 429 2.64 1.13 26.83
C CYS A 429 3.56 -0.09 26.76
N LEU A 430 4.86 0.10 26.51
CA LEU A 430 5.87 -0.95 26.48
C LEU A 430 5.90 -1.77 27.77
N GLU A 431 5.87 -1.12 28.94
CA GLU A 431 5.86 -1.85 30.22
C GLU A 431 4.57 -2.65 30.41
N VAL A 432 3.41 -2.14 29.96
CA VAL A 432 2.13 -2.83 30.04
C VAL A 432 2.08 -4.07 29.14
N ILE A 433 2.60 -3.97 27.92
CA ILE A 433 2.53 -5.04 26.91
C ILE A 433 3.73 -5.99 26.96
N LYS A 434 4.68 -5.74 27.87
CA LYS A 434 5.88 -6.53 28.04
C LYS A 434 5.56 -7.99 28.33
N GLY A 435 6.18 -8.88 27.55
CA GLY A 435 6.03 -10.33 27.70
C GLY A 435 4.80 -10.92 27.00
N TYR A 436 3.94 -10.10 26.40
CA TYR A 436 2.92 -10.58 25.47
C TYR A 436 3.51 -10.80 24.08
N LYS A 437 3.01 -11.84 23.39
CA LYS A 437 3.18 -12.02 21.94
C LYS A 437 1.95 -11.47 21.25
N LEU A 438 2.13 -10.54 20.32
CA LEU A 438 1.01 -9.89 19.61
C LEU A 438 1.07 -10.25 18.13
N GLU A 439 0.03 -10.93 17.63
CA GLU A 439 -0.10 -11.27 16.21
C GLU A 439 -0.50 -10.06 15.35
N TYR A 440 -0.93 -8.97 15.97
CA TYR A 440 -1.37 -7.74 15.32
C TYR A 440 -0.62 -6.52 15.86
N PRO A 441 -0.65 -5.37 15.16
CA PRO A 441 0.12 -4.19 15.54
C PRO A 441 -0.21 -3.61 16.91
N VAL A 442 0.71 -2.79 17.41
CA VAL A 442 0.48 -1.83 18.50
C VAL A 442 0.02 -0.52 17.86
N TYR A 443 -1.22 -0.11 18.08
CA TYR A 443 -1.77 1.12 17.51
C TYR A 443 -1.64 2.30 18.48
N PHE A 444 -1.13 3.42 17.99
CA PHE A 444 -1.24 4.71 18.64
C PHE A 444 -2.57 5.35 18.25
N ASP A 445 -3.46 5.51 19.22
CA ASP A 445 -4.78 6.09 19.03
C ASP A 445 -4.74 7.59 19.32
N VAL A 446 -4.95 8.36 18.25
CA VAL A 446 -4.75 9.79 18.18
C VAL A 446 -6.03 10.45 17.67
N GLU A 447 -6.95 10.66 18.59
CA GLU A 447 -8.26 11.23 18.28
C GLU A 447 -8.82 12.18 19.35
N ASP A 448 -8.18 12.24 20.54
CA ASP A 448 -8.68 13.06 21.64
C ASP A 448 -8.76 14.55 21.28
N ALA A 449 -9.76 15.21 21.84
CA ALA A 449 -10.03 16.63 21.63
C ALA A 449 -8.85 17.55 22.01
N VAL A 450 -7.96 17.15 22.92
CA VAL A 450 -6.74 17.91 23.24
C VAL A 450 -5.74 17.87 22.08
N ILE A 451 -5.63 16.74 21.38
CA ILE A 451 -4.74 16.57 20.23
C ILE A 451 -5.35 17.23 18.99
N ALA A 452 -6.67 17.12 18.80
CA ALA A 452 -7.38 17.73 17.67
C ALA A 452 -7.22 19.27 17.58
N LYS A 453 -6.88 19.93 18.70
CA LYS A 453 -6.62 21.38 18.76
C LYS A 453 -5.23 21.78 18.29
N LEU A 454 -4.31 20.83 18.19
CA LEU A 454 -2.95 21.06 17.75
C LEU A 454 -2.86 21.22 16.23
N SER A 455 -1.76 21.82 15.79
CA SER A 455 -1.41 21.92 14.37
C SER A 455 -0.98 20.56 13.80
N THR A 456 -1.12 20.39 12.48
CA THR A 456 -0.70 19.17 11.78
C THR A 456 0.77 18.81 12.08
N ALA A 457 1.66 19.80 12.18
CA ALA A 457 3.06 19.57 12.49
C ALA A 457 3.28 19.05 13.92
N GLU A 458 2.55 19.57 14.90
CA GLU A 458 2.61 19.11 16.29
C GLU A 458 2.08 17.69 16.42
N VAL A 459 0.90 17.41 15.87
CA VAL A 459 0.31 16.06 15.88
C VAL A 459 1.24 15.07 15.18
N THR A 460 1.81 15.44 14.03
CA THR A 460 2.79 14.60 13.31
C THR A 460 4.01 14.27 14.18
N ALA A 461 4.57 15.25 14.89
CA ALA A 461 5.72 15.05 15.77
C ALA A 461 5.38 14.18 16.99
N ILE A 462 4.18 14.34 17.56
CA ILE A 462 3.66 13.54 18.68
C ILE A 462 3.51 12.07 18.25
N THR A 463 2.84 11.84 17.12
CA THR A 463 2.61 10.50 16.57
C THR A 463 3.92 9.79 16.22
N ASP A 464 4.85 10.47 15.52
CA ASP A 464 6.16 9.89 15.18
C ASP A 464 6.96 9.56 16.45
N ALA A 465 6.87 10.41 17.50
CA ALA A 465 7.59 10.20 18.75
C ALA A 465 7.10 8.97 19.53
N PHE A 466 5.78 8.74 19.61
CA PHE A 466 5.26 7.50 20.21
C PHE A 466 5.68 6.29 19.40
N CYS A 467 5.43 6.32 18.08
CA CYS A 467 5.60 5.14 17.24
C CYS A 467 7.07 4.71 17.11
N SER A 468 7.98 5.67 16.96
CA SER A 468 9.42 5.41 16.88
C SER A 468 9.99 4.76 18.16
N VAL A 469 9.41 5.01 19.34
CA VAL A 469 9.84 4.36 20.59
C VAL A 469 9.48 2.87 20.56
N LEU A 470 8.25 2.54 20.18
CA LEU A 470 7.78 1.14 20.07
C LEU A 470 8.55 0.37 18.99
N GLU A 471 8.76 0.96 17.81
CA GLU A 471 9.53 0.32 16.73
C GLU A 471 10.96 0.00 17.15
N LYS A 472 11.61 0.91 17.87
CA LYS A 472 12.98 0.71 18.37
C LYS A 472 13.08 -0.49 19.32
N GLU A 473 12.01 -0.79 20.05
CA GLU A 473 11.91 -1.94 20.95
C GLU A 473 11.38 -3.20 20.24
N GLY A 474 11.30 -3.20 18.91
CA GLY A 474 10.96 -4.38 18.11
C GLY A 474 9.46 -4.64 17.99
N TYR A 475 8.63 -3.60 18.09
CA TYR A 475 7.20 -3.71 17.83
C TYR A 475 6.84 -3.22 16.42
N PHE A 476 5.85 -3.88 15.80
CA PHE A 476 5.19 -3.43 14.59
C PHE A 476 4.07 -2.45 14.98
N VAL A 477 4.19 -1.21 14.53
CA VAL A 477 3.39 -0.09 15.05
C VAL A 477 2.48 0.48 13.96
N GLY A 478 1.29 0.93 14.38
CA GLY A 478 0.35 1.61 13.52
C GLY A 478 -0.25 2.85 14.14
N ILE A 479 -0.92 3.64 13.31
CA ILE A 479 -1.68 4.83 13.71
C ILE A 479 -3.17 4.48 13.56
N THR A 480 -3.98 4.84 14.55
CA THR A 480 -5.44 4.77 14.45
C THR A 480 -6.10 6.10 14.78
N SER A 481 -7.15 6.42 14.02
CA SER A 481 -8.05 7.56 14.23
C SER A 481 -9.20 7.50 13.21
N TYR A 482 -10.18 8.40 13.33
CA TYR A 482 -11.23 8.57 12.33
C TYR A 482 -10.72 9.23 11.04
N THR A 483 -11.35 8.89 9.92
CA THR A 483 -10.92 9.25 8.56
C THR A 483 -10.61 10.74 8.38
N ASN A 484 -11.44 11.64 8.93
CA ASN A 484 -11.21 13.08 8.80
C ASN A 484 -9.93 13.53 9.54
N PHE A 485 -9.67 12.99 10.73
CA PHE A 485 -8.45 13.30 11.48
C PHE A 485 -7.21 12.83 10.70
N LEU A 486 -7.20 11.57 10.26
CA LEU A 486 -6.12 11.01 9.44
C LEU A 486 -5.86 11.83 8.17
N ASN A 487 -6.91 12.41 7.59
CA ASN A 487 -6.79 13.21 6.37
C ASN A 487 -6.30 14.65 6.60
N THR A 488 -6.57 15.24 7.77
CA THR A 488 -6.42 16.70 7.96
C THR A 488 -5.44 17.08 9.07
N LYS A 489 -5.10 16.15 9.97
CA LYS A 489 -4.29 16.42 11.17
C LYS A 489 -2.93 15.73 11.18
N LEU A 490 -2.64 14.87 10.21
CA LEU A 490 -1.37 14.15 10.11
C LEU A 490 -0.72 14.39 8.74
N ASP A 491 0.59 14.53 8.74
CA ASP A 491 1.38 14.53 7.51
C ASP A 491 1.40 13.14 6.88
N SER A 492 1.25 13.07 5.55
CA SER A 492 1.15 11.79 4.84
C SER A 492 2.44 10.95 4.87
N SER A 493 3.58 11.56 5.21
CA SER A 493 4.83 10.84 5.40
C SER A 493 4.76 9.78 6.49
N LEU A 494 3.90 9.94 7.50
CA LEU A 494 3.73 8.94 8.56
C LEU A 494 3.09 7.65 8.06
N PHE A 495 2.22 7.71 7.05
CA PHE A 495 1.54 6.53 6.50
C PHE A 495 2.45 5.67 5.60
N LYS A 496 3.65 6.17 5.28
CA LYS A 496 4.71 5.39 4.65
C LYS A 496 5.59 4.67 5.66
N LYS A 497 5.57 5.12 6.92
CA LYS A 497 6.37 4.56 8.02
C LYS A 497 5.57 3.55 8.83
N TYR A 498 4.35 3.90 9.19
CA TYR A 498 3.51 3.13 10.11
C TYR A 498 2.24 2.69 9.40
N THR A 499 1.75 1.50 9.74
CA THR A 499 0.47 1.02 9.19
C THR A 499 -0.71 1.85 9.70
N VAL A 500 -1.84 1.82 9.00
CA VAL A 500 -3.05 2.56 9.38
C VAL A 500 -4.20 1.61 9.69
N TRP A 501 -4.86 1.89 10.81
CA TRP A 501 -6.20 1.43 11.13
C TRP A 501 -7.15 2.63 11.05
N VAL A 502 -8.09 2.60 10.12
CA VAL A 502 -8.96 3.74 9.84
C VAL A 502 -10.38 3.49 10.35
N ALA A 503 -10.94 4.42 11.11
CA ALA A 503 -12.36 4.42 11.41
C ALA A 503 -13.17 5.22 10.37
N HIS A 504 -14.18 4.57 9.78
CA HIS A 504 -15.15 5.21 8.89
C HIS A 504 -16.44 4.40 8.84
N TYR A 505 -17.51 4.92 9.42
CA TYR A 505 -18.76 4.18 9.55
C TYR A 505 -19.75 4.51 8.43
N ASN A 506 -20.70 3.60 8.20
CA ASN A 506 -21.82 3.80 7.27
C ASN A 506 -21.41 4.10 5.82
N VAL A 507 -20.21 3.66 5.44
CA VAL A 507 -19.67 3.78 4.08
C VAL A 507 -19.33 2.39 3.55
N ASN A 508 -19.36 2.24 2.23
CA ASN A 508 -18.91 1.00 1.58
C ASN A 508 -17.37 0.92 1.49
N ARG A 509 -16.68 2.03 1.75
CA ARG A 509 -15.22 2.14 1.79
C ARG A 509 -14.80 3.39 2.55
N PRO A 510 -13.72 3.37 3.35
CA PRO A 510 -13.15 4.57 3.94
C PRO A 510 -12.75 5.59 2.87
N SER A 511 -13.08 6.87 3.09
CA SER A 511 -12.52 8.01 2.33
C SER A 511 -11.07 8.30 2.74
N PHE A 512 -10.22 7.27 2.74
CA PHE A 512 -8.79 7.34 3.05
C PHE A 512 -8.01 6.57 1.98
N ASN A 513 -7.25 7.31 1.16
CA ASN A 513 -6.58 6.78 -0.03
C ASN A 513 -5.05 6.69 0.12
N LYS A 514 -4.54 6.72 1.36
CA LYS A 514 -3.11 6.72 1.67
C LYS A 514 -2.57 5.35 2.14
N GLY A 515 -3.36 4.29 1.93
CA GLY A 515 -3.07 2.92 2.35
C GLY A 515 -3.45 2.64 3.80
N TYR A 516 -4.23 1.58 4.05
CA TYR A 516 -4.60 1.12 5.38
C TYR A 516 -4.68 -0.40 5.40
N GLY A 517 -4.27 -1.01 6.51
CA GLY A 517 -4.33 -2.46 6.68
C GLY A 517 -5.49 -2.93 7.53
N MET A 518 -6.24 -2.01 8.15
CA MET A 518 -7.44 -2.31 8.93
C MET A 518 -8.49 -1.20 8.82
N TRP A 519 -9.76 -1.56 8.80
CA TRP A 519 -10.90 -0.62 8.76
C TRP A 519 -11.93 -0.96 9.83
N GLN A 520 -12.15 -0.03 10.76
CA GLN A 520 -13.29 -0.06 11.67
C GLN A 520 -14.53 0.48 10.94
N TYR A 521 -15.44 -0.42 10.57
CA TYR A 521 -16.57 -0.11 9.69
C TYR A 521 -17.87 0.20 10.44
N THR A 522 -17.94 -0.13 11.73
CA THR A 522 -19.05 0.28 12.59
C THR A 522 -18.64 0.26 14.05
N SER A 523 -19.22 1.18 14.83
CA SER A 523 -19.16 1.17 16.30
C SER A 523 -20.43 0.64 16.98
N THR A 524 -21.39 0.18 16.17
CA THR A 524 -22.70 -0.30 16.66
C THR A 524 -22.92 -1.77 16.30
N GLY A 525 -21.82 -2.50 16.12
CA GLY A 525 -21.85 -3.93 15.86
C GLY A 525 -22.42 -4.72 17.03
N SER A 526 -22.91 -5.92 16.74
CA SER A 526 -23.31 -6.90 17.74
C SER A 526 -22.50 -8.17 17.53
N VAL A 527 -21.93 -8.69 18.62
CA VAL A 527 -21.19 -9.95 18.66
C VAL A 527 -21.67 -10.76 19.85
N ASN A 528 -22.02 -12.02 19.61
CA ASN A 528 -22.42 -12.92 20.67
C ASN A 528 -21.28 -13.10 21.68
N GLY A 529 -21.57 -12.88 22.96
CA GLY A 529 -20.57 -12.90 24.04
C GLY A 529 -20.16 -11.52 24.53
N ILE A 530 -20.58 -10.45 23.86
CA ILE A 530 -20.39 -9.06 24.31
C ILE A 530 -21.76 -8.43 24.58
N ASN A 531 -21.89 -7.72 25.70
CA ASN A 531 -23.12 -7.02 26.03
C ASN A 531 -23.08 -5.60 25.46
N GLY A 532 -24.09 -5.24 24.67
CA GLY A 532 -24.19 -3.93 24.04
C GLY A 532 -23.47 -3.89 22.69
N ASN A 533 -23.11 -2.67 22.29
CA ASN A 533 -22.41 -2.43 21.03
C ASN A 533 -20.94 -2.81 21.15
N VAL A 534 -20.37 -3.24 20.04
CA VAL A 534 -18.93 -3.43 19.87
C VAL A 534 -18.50 -2.95 18.50
N ASP A 535 -17.32 -2.39 18.46
CA ASP A 535 -16.67 -1.98 17.23
C ASP A 535 -16.34 -3.21 16.38
N ARG A 536 -16.41 -3.05 15.06
CA ARG A 536 -16.18 -4.13 14.10
C ARG A 536 -15.20 -3.69 13.04
N ASP A 537 -14.26 -4.59 12.78
CA ASP A 537 -13.14 -4.33 11.89
C ASP A 537 -13.07 -5.33 10.75
N TYR A 538 -12.60 -4.85 9.62
CA TYR A 538 -12.06 -5.68 8.55
C TYR A 538 -10.54 -5.53 8.51
N LEU A 539 -9.87 -6.67 8.43
CA LEU A 539 -8.43 -6.72 8.17
C LEU A 539 -8.18 -6.79 6.66
N TYR A 540 -7.18 -6.08 6.17
CA TYR A 540 -6.75 -6.13 4.77
C TYR A 540 -5.30 -6.61 4.61
N THR A 541 -4.49 -6.49 5.65
CA THR A 541 -3.08 -6.89 5.67
C THR A 541 -2.88 -8.09 6.59
N ASP A 542 -2.18 -9.12 6.13
CA ASP A 542 -1.85 -10.31 6.93
C ASP A 542 -0.73 -10.02 7.94
N TYR A 543 -1.04 -9.19 8.94
CA TYR A 543 -0.10 -8.88 10.04
C TYR A 543 0.39 -10.11 10.78
N PRO A 544 -0.44 -11.15 11.07
CA PRO A 544 0.04 -12.35 11.73
C PRO A 544 1.23 -13.00 11.04
N SER A 545 1.22 -13.07 9.70
CA SER A 545 2.35 -13.60 8.94
C SER A 545 3.54 -12.64 8.98
N ILE A 546 3.32 -11.35 8.63
CA ILE A 546 4.38 -10.33 8.59
C ILE A 546 5.15 -10.25 9.90
N ILE A 547 4.44 -10.07 11.02
CA ILE A 547 5.03 -9.84 12.34
C ILE A 547 5.82 -11.06 12.81
N LYS A 548 5.31 -12.27 12.56
CA LYS A 548 6.00 -13.52 12.92
C LYS A 548 7.24 -13.75 12.07
N ASP A 549 7.16 -13.47 10.78
CA ASP A 549 8.28 -13.71 9.85
C ASP A 549 9.47 -12.80 10.17
N VAL A 550 9.22 -11.54 10.55
CA VAL A 550 10.27 -10.59 10.94
C VAL A 550 10.57 -10.58 12.44
N HIS A 551 10.01 -11.51 13.22
CA HIS A 551 10.26 -11.68 14.67
C HIS A 551 10.03 -10.40 15.49
N LEU A 552 8.95 -9.69 15.20
CA LEU A 552 8.51 -8.50 15.95
C LEU A 552 7.44 -8.85 16.99
N ASN A 553 7.06 -7.91 17.85
CA ASN A 553 6.00 -8.05 18.85
C ASN A 553 6.19 -9.25 19.80
N GLY A 554 7.43 -9.50 20.20
CA GLY A 554 7.80 -10.57 21.14
C GLY A 554 7.89 -11.98 20.53
N TYR A 555 7.85 -12.11 19.19
CA TYR A 555 7.89 -13.42 18.52
C TYR A 555 9.24 -14.12 18.49
#